data_AF-A0A533YXV3-F1
#
_entry.id   AF-A0A533YXV3-F1
#
_cell.length_a   1.000
_cell.length_b   1.000
_cell.length_c   1.000
_cell.angle_alpha   90.00
_cell.angle_beta   90.00
_cell.angle_gamma   90.00
#
_symmetry.space_group_name_H-M   'P 1'
#
loop_
_entity.id
_entity.type
_entity.pdbx_description
1 polymer ?
#
loop_
_entity_poly.entity_id
_entity_poly.type
_entity_poly.pdbx_seq_one_letter_code
_entity_poly.pdbx_strand_id
1 'polypeptide(L)'
;MDARLRDLYTAERSAVLGLQAGIYGVDVSLTVRGRDPDSAEAVMRRMERAVRDRIGDYLYGAGDQTMEGVVALKLKAKGLTVAVAESCTGGLISQRLTSVPGSSVYFDRAVVPYSDRAKVDLLKVSEALIRTKGAVSGEVAQAMAEGVRERSGADLGLAVTGIAGPTGGTKEKPVGLVYLALADKKTAVVRSQLFSGDRDGIRGRASQAALDLLRRYLSGKETG
;
A
#
# COMPACT_ATOMS: atom_id res chain seq x y z
N MET A 1 14.98 -8.46 0.29
CA MET A 1 14.96 -8.54 -1.18
C MET A 1 16.30 -9.04 -1.69
N ASP A 2 17.36 -8.26 -1.53
CA ASP A 2 18.72 -8.58 -2.02
C ASP A 2 19.21 -9.99 -1.67
N ALA A 3 19.16 -10.40 -0.41
CA ALA A 3 19.55 -11.74 0.03
C ALA A 3 18.80 -12.89 -0.69
N ARG A 4 17.55 -12.65 -1.12
CA ARG A 4 16.73 -13.65 -1.84
C ARG A 4 17.09 -13.76 -3.32
N LEU A 5 17.77 -12.76 -3.88
CA LEU A 5 18.17 -12.70 -5.30
C LEU A 5 19.68 -12.91 -5.48
N ARG A 6 20.41 -13.17 -4.39
CA ARG A 6 21.87 -13.18 -4.37
C ARG A 6 22.47 -14.15 -5.39
N ASP A 7 21.86 -15.33 -5.52
CA ASP A 7 22.30 -16.37 -6.44
C ASP A 7 22.06 -15.99 -7.91
N LEU A 8 21.12 -15.09 -8.18
CA LEU A 8 20.80 -14.65 -9.54
C LEU A 8 21.77 -13.61 -10.10
N TYR A 9 22.54 -12.90 -9.26
CA TYR A 9 23.51 -11.92 -9.74
C TYR A 9 24.62 -12.52 -10.61
N THR A 10 24.92 -13.80 -10.41
CA THR A 10 25.97 -14.52 -11.15
C THR A 10 25.44 -15.73 -11.92
N ALA A 11 24.13 -15.97 -11.90
CA ALA A 11 23.50 -17.14 -12.53
C ALA A 11 23.60 -17.15 -14.06
N GLU A 12 23.72 -15.98 -14.69
CA GLU A 12 23.79 -15.86 -16.14
C GLU A 12 24.73 -14.71 -16.52
N ARG A 13 25.82 -15.01 -17.24
CA ARG A 13 26.86 -14.02 -17.60
C ARG A 13 26.36 -12.94 -18.54
N SER A 14 25.38 -13.28 -19.37
CA SER A 14 24.75 -12.35 -20.33
C SER A 14 23.68 -11.46 -19.69
N ALA A 15 23.32 -11.68 -18.42
CA ALA A 15 22.30 -10.94 -17.71
C ALA A 15 22.88 -10.08 -16.58
N VAL A 16 22.29 -8.91 -16.38
CA VAL A 16 22.60 -8.00 -15.27
C VAL A 16 21.32 -7.73 -14.51
N LEU A 17 21.36 -7.98 -13.20
CA LEU A 17 20.27 -7.69 -12.26
C LEU A 17 20.62 -6.43 -11.46
N GLY A 18 19.74 -5.45 -11.46
CA GLY A 18 19.87 -4.21 -10.69
C GLY A 18 18.76 -4.08 -9.64
N LEU A 19 19.09 -3.48 -8.49
CA LEU A 19 18.12 -3.11 -7.46
C LEU A 19 18.17 -1.61 -7.22
N GLN A 20 17.02 -0.95 -7.31
CA GLN A 20 16.88 0.46 -7.00
C GLN A 20 15.81 0.66 -5.94
N ALA A 21 16.21 1.13 -4.75
CA ALA A 21 15.27 1.44 -3.68
C ALA A 21 14.67 2.84 -3.87
N GLY A 22 13.35 2.94 -3.75
CA GLY A 22 12.59 4.18 -3.78
C GLY A 22 11.61 4.28 -2.62
N ILE A 23 10.82 5.36 -2.62
CA ILE A 23 9.79 5.57 -1.58
C ILE A 23 8.70 4.50 -1.67
N TYR A 24 8.33 4.07 -2.87
CA TYR A 24 7.22 3.17 -3.13
C TYR A 24 7.60 1.70 -3.28
N GLY A 25 8.89 1.34 -3.16
CA GLY A 25 9.33 -0.03 -3.26
C GLY A 25 10.77 -0.16 -3.71
N VAL A 26 11.11 -1.35 -4.20
CA VAL A 26 12.39 -1.65 -4.82
C VAL A 26 12.12 -2.10 -6.23
N ASP A 27 12.65 -1.37 -7.20
CA ASP A 27 12.62 -1.75 -8.60
C ASP A 27 13.72 -2.79 -8.85
N VAL A 28 13.33 -3.88 -9.50
CA VAL A 28 14.23 -4.95 -9.91
C VAL A 28 14.36 -4.88 -11.42
N SER A 29 15.51 -4.44 -11.92
CA SER A 29 15.77 -4.36 -13.35
C SER A 29 16.58 -5.57 -13.82
N LEU A 30 16.20 -6.13 -14.96
CA LEU A 30 16.89 -7.23 -15.61
C LEU A 30 17.26 -6.78 -17.02
N THR A 31 18.55 -6.77 -17.33
CA THR A 31 19.07 -6.44 -18.66
C THR A 31 19.82 -7.64 -19.21
N VAL A 32 19.46 -8.11 -20.40
CA VAL A 32 20.14 -9.21 -21.08
C VAL A 32 20.84 -8.69 -22.32
N ARG A 33 22.09 -9.10 -22.54
CA ARG A 33 22.89 -8.73 -23.71
C ARG A 33 23.11 -9.97 -24.58
N GLY A 34 22.75 -9.89 -25.85
CA GLY A 34 22.97 -10.95 -26.83
C GLY A 34 23.03 -10.38 -28.24
N ARG A 35 23.74 -11.07 -29.14
CA ARG A 35 23.76 -10.74 -30.57
C ARG A 35 22.54 -11.28 -31.32
N ASP A 36 21.99 -12.37 -30.81
CA ASP A 36 20.79 -13.03 -31.31
C ASP A 36 19.59 -12.66 -30.42
N PRO A 37 18.54 -12.01 -30.96
CA PRO A 37 17.38 -11.59 -30.19
C PRO A 37 16.62 -12.75 -29.54
N ASP A 38 16.43 -13.86 -30.23
CA ASP A 38 15.63 -15.00 -29.75
C ASP A 38 16.30 -15.65 -28.53
N SER A 39 17.62 -15.86 -28.60
CA SER A 39 18.42 -16.35 -27.48
C SER A 39 18.41 -15.38 -26.29
N ALA A 40 18.52 -14.07 -26.54
CA ALA A 40 18.44 -13.06 -25.48
C ALA A 40 17.05 -13.04 -24.80
N GLU A 41 15.98 -13.19 -25.57
CA GLU A 41 14.62 -13.27 -25.04
C GLU A 41 14.40 -14.54 -24.22
N ALA A 42 14.91 -15.69 -24.66
CA ALA A 42 14.84 -16.94 -23.90
C ALA A 42 15.54 -16.81 -22.54
N VAL A 43 16.72 -16.18 -22.51
CA VAL A 43 17.46 -15.88 -21.27
C VAL A 43 16.66 -14.91 -20.38
N MET A 44 16.10 -13.83 -20.96
CA MET A 44 15.26 -12.87 -20.25
C MET A 44 14.10 -13.56 -19.56
N ARG A 45 13.33 -14.38 -20.28
CA ARG A 45 12.16 -15.11 -19.73
C ARG A 45 12.56 -16.08 -18.62
N ARG A 46 13.71 -16.76 -18.75
CA ARG A 46 14.21 -17.68 -17.72
C ARG A 46 14.59 -16.94 -16.44
N MET A 47 15.35 -15.84 -16.59
CA MET A 47 15.78 -15.02 -15.46
C MET A 47 14.61 -14.31 -14.79
N GLU A 48 13.67 -13.77 -15.57
CA GLU A 48 12.44 -13.16 -15.04
C GLU A 48 11.64 -14.16 -14.20
N ARG A 49 11.46 -15.39 -14.69
CA ARG A 49 10.81 -16.46 -13.92
C ARG A 49 11.54 -16.73 -12.61
N ALA A 50 12.86 -16.88 -12.66
CA ALA A 50 13.67 -17.13 -11.46
C ALA A 50 13.56 -16.00 -10.43
N VAL A 51 13.51 -14.74 -10.87
CA VAL A 51 13.25 -13.58 -10.00
C VAL A 51 11.84 -13.69 -9.40
N ARG A 52 10.81 -13.88 -10.23
CA ARG A 52 9.41 -14.00 -9.78
C ARG A 52 9.23 -15.12 -8.77
N ASP A 53 9.90 -16.25 -8.93
CA ASP A 53 9.83 -17.38 -7.98
C ASP A 53 10.39 -17.01 -6.61
N ARG A 54 11.42 -16.15 -6.54
CA ARG A 54 12.07 -15.73 -5.28
C ARG A 54 11.32 -14.61 -4.55
N ILE A 55 10.64 -13.74 -5.30
CA ILE A 55 10.10 -12.47 -4.78
C ILE A 55 8.63 -12.20 -5.14
N GLY A 56 7.93 -13.18 -5.70
CA GLY A 56 6.58 -13.03 -6.25
C GLY A 56 5.54 -12.52 -5.25
N ASP A 57 5.74 -12.73 -3.95
CA ASP A 57 4.86 -12.19 -2.91
C ASP A 57 5.02 -10.70 -2.64
N TYR A 58 6.16 -10.14 -3.02
CA TYR A 58 6.45 -8.71 -2.93
C TYR A 58 6.19 -7.99 -4.26
N LEU A 59 6.05 -8.72 -5.36
CA LEU A 59 5.80 -8.16 -6.67
C LEU A 59 4.34 -7.66 -6.76
N TYR A 60 4.19 -6.36 -7.02
CA TYR A 60 2.89 -5.75 -7.23
C TYR A 60 2.64 -5.34 -8.69
N GLY A 61 3.68 -5.06 -9.47
CA GLY A 61 3.59 -4.67 -10.88
C GLY A 61 4.84 -5.06 -11.65
N ALA A 62 4.76 -5.01 -12.99
CA ALA A 62 5.89 -5.15 -13.91
C ALA A 62 5.78 -4.14 -15.05
N GLY A 63 6.91 -3.76 -15.64
CA GLY A 63 6.95 -2.68 -16.64
C GLY A 63 6.47 -1.36 -16.04
N ASP A 64 5.58 -0.66 -16.74
CA ASP A 64 5.09 0.66 -16.35
C ASP A 64 3.90 0.61 -15.35
N GLN A 65 3.63 -0.56 -14.77
CA GLN A 65 2.55 -0.72 -13.82
C GLN A 65 2.86 -0.04 -12.47
N THR A 66 2.00 0.87 -12.05
CA THR A 66 2.02 1.44 -10.70
C THR A 66 1.13 0.66 -9.73
N MET A 67 1.34 0.83 -8.43
CA MET A 67 0.52 0.18 -7.40
C MET A 67 -0.96 0.56 -7.52
N GLU A 68 -1.27 1.84 -7.67
CA GLU A 68 -2.62 2.34 -7.87
C GLU A 68 -3.25 1.80 -9.18
N GLY A 69 -2.47 1.64 -10.26
CA GLY A 69 -2.94 1.03 -11.50
C GLY A 69 -3.33 -0.44 -11.31
N VAL A 70 -2.51 -1.19 -10.57
CA VAL A 70 -2.79 -2.60 -10.24
C VAL A 70 -4.02 -2.73 -9.35
N VAL A 71 -4.18 -1.86 -8.35
CA VAL A 71 -5.37 -1.81 -7.49
C VAL A 71 -6.62 -1.48 -8.32
N ALA A 72 -6.53 -0.48 -9.20
CA ALA A 72 -7.63 -0.08 -10.09
C ALA A 72 -8.10 -1.24 -10.97
N LEU A 73 -7.17 -1.97 -11.59
CA LEU A 73 -7.49 -3.15 -12.40
C LEU A 73 -8.22 -4.21 -11.57
N LYS A 74 -7.78 -4.47 -10.33
CA LYS A 74 -8.38 -5.48 -9.45
C LYS A 74 -9.77 -5.08 -8.96
N LEU A 75 -9.97 -3.81 -8.60
CA LEU A 75 -11.28 -3.29 -8.20
C LEU A 75 -12.27 -3.37 -9.36
N LYS A 76 -11.88 -2.87 -10.55
CA LYS A 76 -12.71 -2.93 -11.76
C LYS A 76 -13.07 -4.37 -12.14
N ALA A 77 -12.10 -5.29 -12.11
CA ALA A 77 -12.34 -6.70 -12.43
C ALA A 77 -13.33 -7.39 -11.48
N LYS A 78 -13.43 -6.92 -10.23
CA LYS A 78 -14.38 -7.45 -9.23
C LYS A 78 -15.67 -6.64 -9.12
N GLY A 79 -15.79 -5.52 -9.82
CA GLY A 79 -16.91 -4.59 -9.68
C GLY A 79 -17.03 -4.00 -8.26
N LEU A 80 -15.91 -3.85 -7.54
CA LEU A 80 -15.90 -3.34 -6.18
C LEU A 80 -15.53 -1.86 -6.13
N THR A 81 -16.14 -1.17 -5.18
CA THR A 81 -15.87 0.24 -4.85
C THR A 81 -15.09 0.38 -3.54
N VAL A 82 -14.32 1.46 -3.41
CA VAL A 82 -13.55 1.79 -2.21
C VAL A 82 -13.74 3.26 -1.82
N ALA A 83 -13.86 3.51 -0.53
CA ALA A 83 -13.77 4.83 0.08
C ALA A 83 -12.59 4.90 1.07
N VAL A 84 -11.99 6.08 1.24
CA VAL A 84 -10.73 6.22 2.00
C VAL A 84 -10.83 7.25 3.12
N ALA A 85 -10.33 6.92 4.31
CA ALA A 85 -10.16 7.81 5.45
C ALA A 85 -8.67 8.09 5.72
N GLU A 86 -8.23 9.32 5.48
CA GLU A 86 -6.82 9.71 5.53
C GLU A 86 -6.51 10.67 6.68
N SER A 87 -5.77 10.22 7.70
CA SER A 87 -5.20 11.13 8.69
C SER A 87 -3.80 11.55 8.27
N CYS A 88 -2.75 10.78 8.61
CA CYS A 88 -1.37 11.24 8.43
C CYS A 88 -0.91 11.39 6.98
N THR A 89 -1.55 10.73 6.01
CA THR A 89 -1.25 10.86 4.58
C THR A 89 -1.81 12.16 3.98
N GLY A 90 -2.90 12.68 4.54
CA GLY A 90 -3.46 13.98 4.17
C GLY A 90 -4.03 14.06 2.75
N GLY A 91 -4.60 12.98 2.22
CA GLY A 91 -5.18 12.94 0.87
C GLY A 91 -4.30 12.26 -0.19
N LEU A 92 -3.09 11.82 0.17
CA LEU A 92 -2.15 11.21 -0.76
C LEU A 92 -2.65 9.89 -1.35
N ILE A 93 -3.38 9.07 -0.59
CA ILE A 93 -3.94 7.81 -1.11
C ILE A 93 -5.02 8.12 -2.15
N SER A 94 -5.90 9.08 -1.85
CA SER A 94 -6.95 9.54 -2.75
C SER A 94 -6.36 10.12 -4.03
N GLN A 95 -5.35 10.99 -3.91
CA GLN A 95 -4.66 11.56 -5.07
C GLN A 95 -4.13 10.46 -5.99
N ARG A 96 -3.49 9.42 -5.44
CA ARG A 96 -2.98 8.28 -6.20
C ARG A 96 -4.09 7.43 -6.83
N LEU A 97 -5.18 7.15 -6.12
CA LEU A 97 -6.30 6.41 -6.70
C LEU A 97 -6.95 7.20 -7.84
N THR A 98 -7.05 8.52 -7.71
CA THR A 98 -7.65 9.41 -8.72
C THR A 98 -6.74 9.74 -9.90
N SER A 99 -5.42 9.55 -9.78
CA SER A 99 -4.48 9.76 -10.91
C SER A 99 -4.62 8.70 -12.00
N VAL A 100 -5.27 7.56 -11.69
CA VAL A 100 -5.58 6.52 -12.68
C VAL A 100 -6.85 6.89 -13.45
N PRO A 101 -6.81 6.95 -14.79
CA PRO A 101 -8.00 7.22 -15.60
C PRO A 101 -9.16 6.25 -15.35
N GLY A 102 -10.38 6.80 -15.30
CA GLY A 102 -11.60 6.04 -14.99
C GLY A 102 -11.69 5.60 -13.53
N SER A 103 -11.04 6.34 -12.61
CA SER A 103 -11.09 6.09 -11.17
C SER A 103 -12.48 6.23 -10.57
N SER A 104 -13.35 7.05 -11.16
CA SER A 104 -14.76 7.21 -10.77
C SER A 104 -15.57 5.91 -10.78
N VAL A 105 -15.12 4.87 -11.48
CA VAL A 105 -15.79 3.55 -11.51
C VAL A 105 -15.60 2.77 -10.20
N TYR A 106 -14.51 3.01 -9.47
CA TYR A 106 -14.18 2.23 -8.27
C TYR A 106 -13.87 3.08 -7.03
N PHE A 107 -13.59 4.37 -7.19
CA PHE A 107 -13.28 5.26 -6.08
C PHE A 107 -14.46 6.20 -5.85
N ASP A 108 -15.20 5.96 -4.77
CA ASP A 108 -16.44 6.69 -4.48
C ASP A 108 -16.15 8.04 -3.83
N ARG A 109 -15.45 8.03 -2.68
CA ARG A 109 -15.08 9.25 -1.96
C ARG A 109 -13.89 9.05 -1.03
N ALA A 110 -13.40 10.17 -0.52
CA ALA A 110 -12.49 10.17 0.61
C ALA A 110 -12.83 11.25 1.62
N VAL A 111 -12.36 11.01 2.84
CA VAL A 111 -12.46 11.92 3.97
C VAL A 111 -11.06 12.08 4.56
N VAL A 112 -10.69 13.31 4.93
CA VAL A 112 -9.43 13.60 5.63
C VAL A 112 -9.73 13.96 7.10
N PRO A 113 -10.00 12.98 7.99
CA PRO A 113 -10.34 13.24 9.40
C PRO A 113 -9.07 13.55 10.22
N TYR A 114 -8.44 14.69 9.95
CA TYR A 114 -7.09 14.99 10.46
C TYR A 114 -7.06 15.20 11.99
N SER A 115 -8.13 15.74 12.58
CA SER A 115 -8.28 15.89 14.04
C SER A 115 -9.12 14.78 14.65
N ASP A 116 -8.99 14.59 15.97
CA ASP A 116 -9.81 13.63 16.72
C ASP A 116 -11.30 13.95 16.60
N ARG A 117 -11.66 15.24 16.70
CA ARG A 117 -13.03 15.71 16.45
C ARG A 117 -13.52 15.31 15.05
N ALA A 118 -12.69 15.47 14.01
CA ALA A 118 -13.08 15.08 12.66
C ALA A 118 -13.27 13.56 12.50
N LYS A 119 -12.49 12.73 13.22
CA LYS A 119 -12.70 11.27 13.25
C LYS A 119 -14.07 10.92 13.85
N VAL A 120 -14.48 11.63 14.90
CA VAL A 120 -15.80 11.47 15.52
C VAL A 120 -16.91 11.96 14.59
N ASP A 121 -16.81 13.20 14.11
CA ASP A 121 -17.88 13.85 13.35
C ASP A 121 -18.18 13.12 12.04
N LEU A 122 -17.13 12.83 11.27
CA LEU A 122 -17.23 12.37 9.89
C LEU A 122 -17.32 10.84 9.80
N LEU A 123 -16.67 10.12 10.72
CA LEU A 123 -16.56 8.66 10.68
C LEU A 123 -17.20 7.95 11.87
N LYS A 124 -17.73 8.68 12.85
CA LYS A 124 -18.32 8.13 14.09
C LYS A 124 -17.38 7.21 14.87
N VAL A 125 -16.08 7.48 14.81
CA VAL A 125 -15.15 6.87 15.75
C VAL A 125 -15.54 7.30 17.16
N SER A 126 -15.68 6.33 18.07
CA SER A 126 -16.04 6.61 19.46
C SER A 126 -15.00 7.50 20.15
N GLU A 127 -15.44 8.59 20.77
CA GLU A 127 -14.58 9.44 21.60
C GLU A 127 -13.92 8.65 22.73
N ALA A 128 -14.65 7.70 23.32
CA ALA A 128 -14.11 6.84 24.37
C ALA A 128 -12.98 5.93 23.83
N LEU A 129 -13.10 5.47 22.58
CA LEU A 129 -12.05 4.68 21.92
C LEU A 129 -10.79 5.53 21.69
N ILE A 130 -10.95 6.75 21.17
CA ILE A 130 -9.83 7.68 20.97
C ILE A 130 -9.15 8.00 22.31
N ARG A 131 -9.92 8.26 23.38
CA ARG A 131 -9.37 8.56 24.71
C ARG A 131 -8.59 7.38 25.30
N THR A 132 -9.07 6.15 25.10
CA THR A 132 -8.48 4.94 25.73
C THR A 132 -7.32 4.35 24.93
N LYS A 133 -7.41 4.33 23.60
CA LYS A 133 -6.40 3.71 22.72
C LYS A 133 -5.47 4.74 22.07
N GLY A 134 -5.88 6.00 22.02
CA GLY A 134 -5.23 7.07 21.28
C GLY A 134 -5.57 7.05 19.80
N ALA A 135 -5.56 8.23 19.16
CA ALA A 135 -5.88 8.41 17.74
C ALA A 135 -4.96 7.64 16.77
N VAL A 136 -3.77 7.27 17.24
CA VAL A 136 -2.82 6.39 16.53
C VAL A 136 -2.82 5.04 17.21
N SER A 137 -3.73 4.18 16.78
CA SER A 137 -3.92 2.81 17.27
C SER A 137 -4.60 1.96 16.19
N GLY A 138 -4.51 0.63 16.34
CA GLY A 138 -5.16 -0.30 15.43
C GLY A 138 -6.68 -0.20 15.49
N GLU A 139 -7.22 -0.02 16.69
CA GLU A 139 -8.66 0.09 16.93
C GLU A 139 -9.25 1.36 16.31
N VAL A 140 -8.56 2.49 16.41
CA VAL A 140 -8.98 3.72 15.73
C VAL A 140 -8.86 3.58 14.21
N ALA A 141 -7.80 2.94 13.69
CA ALA A 141 -7.68 2.68 12.26
C ALA A 141 -8.84 1.83 11.74
N GLN A 142 -9.19 0.75 12.45
CA GLN A 142 -10.33 -0.12 12.13
C GLN A 142 -11.64 0.67 12.13
N ALA A 143 -11.93 1.42 13.20
CA ALA A 143 -13.15 2.22 13.30
C ALA A 143 -13.23 3.29 12.19
N MET A 144 -12.10 3.86 11.77
CA MET A 144 -12.05 4.78 10.62
C MET A 144 -12.39 4.06 9.30
N ALA A 145 -11.87 2.86 9.08
CA ALA A 145 -12.13 2.06 7.88
C ALA A 145 -13.60 1.61 7.80
N GLU A 146 -14.16 1.12 8.90
CA GLU A 146 -15.56 0.75 9.00
C GLU A 146 -16.46 1.97 8.81
N GLY A 147 -16.16 3.07 9.50
CA GLY A 147 -16.93 4.31 9.42
C GLY A 147 -16.97 4.90 8.01
N VAL A 148 -15.84 4.93 7.29
CA VAL A 148 -15.83 5.46 5.92
C VAL A 148 -16.57 4.56 4.94
N ARG A 149 -16.47 3.23 5.10
CA ARG A 149 -17.25 2.25 4.32
C ARG A 149 -18.76 2.48 4.52
N GLU A 150 -19.21 2.53 5.76
CA GLU A 150 -20.64 2.67 6.09
C GLU A 150 -21.22 4.01 5.63
N ARG A 151 -20.48 5.10 5.80
CA ARG A 151 -20.91 6.45 5.41
C ARG A 151 -20.96 6.65 3.89
N SER A 152 -20.12 5.92 3.15
CA SER A 152 -20.07 6.00 1.68
C SER A 152 -21.03 5.03 1.00
N GLY A 153 -21.29 3.88 1.62
CA GLY A 153 -21.94 2.75 0.95
C GLY A 153 -21.00 1.97 0.04
N ALA A 154 -19.71 2.30 0.01
CA ALA A 154 -18.71 1.57 -0.76
C ALA A 154 -18.53 0.14 -0.23
N ASP A 155 -18.06 -0.76 -1.10
CA ASP A 155 -17.83 -2.16 -0.71
C ASP A 155 -16.69 -2.29 0.30
N LEU A 156 -15.68 -1.41 0.17
CA LEU A 156 -14.47 -1.40 0.98
C LEU A 156 -14.22 -0.01 1.58
N GLY A 157 -13.78 0.01 2.84
CA GLY A 157 -13.24 1.20 3.49
C GLY A 157 -11.77 1.01 3.82
N LEU A 158 -10.91 1.91 3.37
CA LEU A 158 -9.48 1.91 3.68
C LEU A 158 -9.16 3.11 4.57
N ALA A 159 -8.38 2.91 5.64
CA ALA A 159 -8.04 3.97 6.57
C ALA A 159 -6.57 3.97 6.97
N VAL A 160 -6.04 5.17 7.23
CA VAL A 160 -4.67 5.37 7.70
C VAL A 160 -4.62 6.41 8.83
N THR A 161 -3.98 6.03 9.94
CA THR A 161 -3.64 6.94 11.05
C THR A 161 -2.23 6.67 11.54
N GLY A 162 -1.47 7.71 11.91
CA GLY A 162 -0.05 7.55 12.19
C GLY A 162 0.66 8.84 12.57
N ILE A 163 1.94 8.72 12.91
CA ILE A 163 2.80 9.82 13.33
C ILE A 163 3.85 10.06 12.25
N ALA A 164 3.57 10.97 11.31
CA ALA A 164 4.50 11.27 10.23
C ALA A 164 5.73 12.09 10.66
N GLY A 165 5.74 12.67 11.87
CA GLY A 165 6.85 13.49 12.34
C GLY A 165 6.90 14.91 11.75
N PRO A 166 7.98 15.66 12.04
CA PRO A 166 9.14 15.25 12.84
C PRO A 166 8.87 15.18 14.36
N THR A 167 7.74 15.73 14.82
CA THR A 167 7.32 15.71 16.24
C THR A 167 6.11 14.79 16.45
N GLY A 168 5.66 14.68 17.70
CA GLY A 168 4.44 13.93 18.07
C GLY A 168 4.65 12.45 18.37
N GLY A 169 5.88 11.95 18.29
CA GLY A 169 6.23 10.61 18.73
C GLY A 169 6.52 10.53 20.24
N THR A 170 6.28 9.37 20.83
CA THR A 170 6.75 8.98 22.17
C THR A 170 7.64 7.74 22.09
N LYS A 171 8.16 7.25 23.23
CA LYS A 171 8.92 5.99 23.26
C LYS A 171 8.04 4.80 22.83
N GLU A 172 6.78 4.81 23.19
CA GLU A 172 5.80 3.76 22.93
C GLU A 172 5.18 3.90 21.52
N LYS A 173 5.02 5.14 21.04
CA LYS A 173 4.47 5.45 19.71
C LYS A 173 5.45 6.36 18.95
N PRO A 174 6.55 5.83 18.41
CA PRO A 174 7.58 6.64 17.77
C PRO A 174 7.08 7.30 16.48
N VAL A 175 7.79 8.34 16.05
CA VAL A 175 7.65 8.89 14.69
C VAL A 175 7.90 7.77 13.68
N GLY A 176 7.04 7.70 12.66
CA GLY A 176 7.04 6.64 11.66
C GLY A 176 6.02 5.54 11.93
N LEU A 177 5.46 5.44 13.15
CA LEU A 177 4.43 4.46 13.46
C LEU A 177 3.13 4.83 12.75
N VAL A 178 2.64 3.92 11.92
CA VAL A 178 1.40 4.06 11.14
C VAL A 178 0.56 2.79 11.28
N TYR A 179 -0.73 2.96 11.51
CA TYR A 179 -1.75 1.92 11.43
C TYR A 179 -2.57 2.09 10.15
N LEU A 180 -2.79 0.96 9.48
CA LEU A 180 -3.54 0.82 8.25
C LEU A 180 -4.69 -0.14 8.54
N ALA A 181 -5.88 0.16 8.05
CA ALA A 181 -7.01 -0.75 8.16
C ALA A 181 -7.78 -0.82 6.86
N LEU A 182 -8.30 -2.00 6.56
CA LEU A 182 -9.22 -2.24 5.45
C LEU A 182 -10.43 -3.00 5.99
N ALA A 183 -11.63 -2.49 5.73
CA ALA A 183 -12.88 -3.09 6.18
C ALA A 183 -13.79 -3.39 4.98
N ASP A 184 -14.35 -4.59 4.96
CA ASP A 184 -15.47 -4.99 4.10
C ASP A 184 -16.76 -5.08 4.95
N LYS A 185 -17.88 -5.60 4.40
CA LYS A 185 -19.16 -5.71 5.13
C LYS A 185 -19.18 -6.71 6.31
N LYS A 186 -18.20 -7.60 6.40
CA LYS A 186 -18.11 -8.74 7.33
C LYS A 186 -16.88 -8.69 8.23
N THR A 187 -15.75 -8.24 7.71
CA THR A 187 -14.45 -8.31 8.38
C THR A 187 -13.66 -7.02 8.21
N ALA A 188 -12.72 -6.81 9.13
CA ALA A 188 -11.71 -5.77 9.00
C ALA A 188 -10.33 -6.37 9.27
N VAL A 189 -9.34 -5.87 8.54
CA VAL A 189 -7.93 -6.20 8.75
C VAL A 189 -7.18 -4.95 9.16
N VAL A 190 -6.35 -5.08 10.18
CA VAL A 190 -5.50 -4.01 10.70
C VAL A 190 -4.06 -4.43 10.60
N ARG A 191 -3.20 -3.53 10.11
CA ARG A 191 -1.74 -3.68 10.13
C ARG A 191 -1.10 -2.45 10.75
N SER A 192 0.02 -2.64 11.41
CA SER A 192 0.90 -1.54 11.81
C SER A 192 2.25 -1.67 11.13
N GLN A 193 2.90 -0.54 10.88
CA GLN A 193 4.25 -0.51 10.37
C GLN A 193 5.01 0.70 10.91
N LEU A 194 6.29 0.51 11.18
CA LEU A 194 7.22 1.56 11.55
C LEU A 194 8.04 1.95 10.32
N PHE A 195 7.78 3.13 9.79
CA PHE A 195 8.51 3.67 8.64
C PHE A 195 9.65 4.58 9.08
N SER A 196 10.79 4.46 8.43
CA SER A 196 11.91 5.40 8.57
C SER A 196 11.81 6.52 7.53
N GLY A 197 12.54 7.61 7.78
CA GLY A 197 12.68 8.75 6.87
C GLY A 197 12.05 10.02 7.43
N ASP A 198 12.03 11.04 6.59
CA ASP A 198 11.38 12.31 6.88
C ASP A 198 9.85 12.21 6.75
N ARG A 199 9.18 13.33 7.02
CA ARG A 199 7.72 13.40 7.03
C ARG A 199 7.10 12.96 5.71
N ASP A 200 7.65 13.40 4.59
CA ASP A 200 7.09 13.07 3.27
C ASP A 200 7.42 11.64 2.85
N GLY A 201 8.62 11.13 3.18
CA GLY A 201 8.97 9.73 3.00
C GLY A 201 8.07 8.79 3.80
N ILE A 202 7.74 9.13 5.06
CA ILE A 202 6.79 8.35 5.88
C ILE A 202 5.39 8.37 5.26
N ARG A 203 4.89 9.54 4.83
CA ARG A 203 3.58 9.67 4.17
C ARG A 203 3.52 8.85 2.87
N GLY A 204 4.56 8.93 2.04
CA GLY A 204 4.68 8.16 0.81
C GLY A 204 4.64 6.66 1.06
N ARG A 205 5.46 6.16 1.99
CA ARG A 205 5.49 4.75 2.38
C ARG A 205 4.17 4.27 3.00
N ALA A 206 3.53 5.08 3.84
CA ALA A 206 2.21 4.80 4.40
C ALA A 206 1.14 4.65 3.30
N SER A 207 1.13 5.55 2.32
CA SER A 207 0.20 5.46 1.18
C SER A 207 0.42 4.18 0.35
N GLN A 208 1.69 3.80 0.15
CA GLN A 208 2.05 2.57 -0.57
C GLN A 208 1.58 1.33 0.18
N ALA A 209 1.82 1.27 1.48
CA ALA A 209 1.43 0.14 2.30
C ALA A 209 -0.11 0.02 2.40
N ALA A 210 -0.84 1.13 2.42
CA ALA A 210 -2.31 1.12 2.39
C ALA A 210 -2.85 0.52 1.07
N LEU A 211 -2.27 0.92 -0.06
CA LEU A 211 -2.65 0.35 -1.36
C LEU A 211 -2.21 -1.11 -1.51
N ASP A 212 -1.06 -1.51 -0.95
CA ASP A 212 -0.64 -2.92 -0.95
C ASP A 212 -1.57 -3.78 -0.09
N LEU A 213 -2.03 -3.28 1.07
CA LEU A 213 -3.04 -3.95 1.90
C LEU A 213 -4.31 -4.22 1.09
N LEU A 214 -4.81 -3.20 0.37
CA LEU A 214 -5.95 -3.33 -0.52
C LEU A 214 -5.69 -4.32 -1.67
N ARG A 215 -4.54 -4.23 -2.34
CA ARG A 215 -4.14 -5.16 -3.41
C ARG A 215 -4.11 -6.62 -2.94
N ARG A 216 -3.53 -6.88 -1.76
CA ARG A 216 -3.42 -8.22 -1.17
C ARG A 216 -4.79 -8.79 -0.83
N TYR A 217 -5.63 -7.99 -0.18
CA TYR A 217 -7.01 -8.37 0.13
C TYR A 217 -7.78 -8.74 -1.15
N LEU A 218 -7.70 -7.91 -2.20
CA LEU A 218 -8.34 -8.18 -3.50
C LEU A 218 -7.75 -9.41 -4.21
N SER A 219 -6.56 -9.86 -3.83
CA SER A 219 -5.93 -11.05 -4.40
C SER A 219 -6.17 -12.33 -3.59
N GLY A 220 -6.93 -12.25 -2.49
CA GLY A 220 -7.11 -13.37 -1.56
C GLY A 220 -5.81 -13.83 -0.88
N LYS A 221 -4.78 -12.99 -0.89
CA LYS A 221 -3.51 -13.29 -0.21
C LYS A 221 -3.63 -12.95 1.27
N GLU A 222 -2.87 -13.67 2.11
CA GLU A 222 -2.84 -13.39 3.54
C GLU A 222 -2.56 -11.91 3.81
N THR A 223 -3.44 -11.33 4.62
CA THR A 223 -3.37 -9.95 5.06
C THR A 223 -2.69 -9.81 6.42
N GLY A 224 -1.97 -10.86 6.88
CA GLY A 224 -1.10 -10.90 8.07
C GLY A 224 0.27 -10.25 7.86
#